data_AF-A0A7V5CAL1-F1
#
_entry.id   AF-A0A7V5CAL1-F1
#
_cell.length_a   1.000
_cell.length_b   1.000
_cell.length_c   1.000
_cell.angle_alpha   90.00
_cell.angle_beta   90.00
_cell.angle_gamma   90.00
#
_symmetry.space_group_name_H-M   'P 1'
#
loop_
_entity.id
_entity.type
_entity.pdbx_description
1 polymer ?
#
loop_
_entity_poly.entity_id
_entity_poly.type
_entity_poly.pdbx_seq_one_letter_code
_entity_poly.pdbx_strand_id
1 'polypeptide(L)'
;MSMITQNDLAADRYGGPGWHQDVLHDLADRLTPPSAFPCTFSQNAFRRGLVEFVFVDRLDAGGLSQLRADLGHYIAAAALW
;
A
#
# COMPACT_ATOMS: atom_id res chain seq x y z
N MET A 1 -4.82 7.83 9.50
CA MET A 1 -4.64 8.59 8.24
C MET A 1 -5.11 7.64 7.16
N SER A 2 -5.94 8.10 6.21
CA SER A 2 -6.65 7.21 5.30
C SER A 2 -5.69 6.34 4.50
N MET A 3 -5.90 5.03 4.60
CA MET A 3 -5.41 4.03 3.68
C MET A 3 -5.38 4.60 2.25
N ILE A 4 -4.20 4.56 1.61
CA ILE A 4 -3.94 5.22 0.33
C ILE A 4 -4.09 4.17 -0.75
N THR A 5 -4.96 4.42 -1.73
CA THR A 5 -5.11 3.50 -2.86
C THR A 5 -3.86 3.54 -3.76
N GLN A 6 -3.50 2.43 -4.40
CA GLN A 6 -2.40 2.41 -5.38
C GLN A 6 -2.55 3.49 -6.45
N ASN A 7 -3.78 3.73 -6.92
CA ASN A 7 -4.06 4.72 -7.96
C ASN A 7 -3.84 6.15 -7.46
N ASP A 8 -4.21 6.46 -6.21
CA ASP A 8 -3.94 7.78 -5.63
C ASP A 8 -2.45 7.98 -5.34
N LEU A 9 -1.75 6.93 -4.92
CA LEU A 9 -0.30 6.95 -4.71
C LEU A 9 0.48 7.14 -6.03
N ALA A 10 -0.01 6.54 -7.12
CA ALA A 10 0.58 6.65 -8.45
C ALA A 10 0.26 7.97 -9.17
N ALA A 11 -0.69 8.76 -8.65
CA ALA A 11 -1.12 9.99 -9.33
C ALA A 11 -0.09 11.12 -9.15
N ASP A 12 0.10 11.94 -10.19
CA ASP A 12 1.01 13.11 -10.15
C ASP A 12 0.67 14.11 -9.04
N ARG A 13 -0.58 14.11 -8.57
CA ARG A 13 -1.08 14.95 -7.47
C ARG A 13 -0.71 14.44 -6.07
N TYR A 14 -0.04 13.29 -5.96
CA TYR A 14 0.33 12.72 -4.68
C TYR A 14 1.39 13.57 -3.99
N GLY A 15 0.99 14.32 -2.96
CA GLY A 15 1.85 15.25 -2.22
C GLY A 15 2.52 14.67 -0.98
N GLY A 16 2.63 13.34 -0.86
CA GLY A 16 3.24 12.69 0.29
C GLY A 16 4.78 12.66 0.26
N PRO A 17 5.43 12.12 1.30
CA PRO A 17 6.87 11.85 1.31
C PRO A 17 7.34 11.08 0.06
N GLY A 18 8.50 11.46 -0.48
CA GLY A 18 9.04 10.86 -1.71
C GLY A 18 9.26 9.35 -1.63
N TRP A 19 9.63 8.86 -0.44
CA TRP A 19 9.88 7.42 -0.22
C TRP A 19 8.62 6.56 -0.41
N HIS A 20 7.42 7.13 -0.37
CA HIS A 20 6.19 6.40 -0.68
C HIS A 20 6.14 5.98 -2.16
N GLN A 21 6.64 6.83 -3.07
CA GLN A 21 6.75 6.51 -4.48
C GLN A 21 7.87 5.48 -4.73
N ASP A 22 8.97 5.56 -4.00
CA ASP A 22 10.05 4.57 -4.06
C ASP A 22 9.53 3.17 -3.69
N VAL A 23 8.69 3.07 -2.65
CA VAL A 23 8.03 1.81 -2.26
C VAL A 23 7.09 1.30 -3.34
N LEU A 24 6.30 2.19 -3.97
CA LEU A 24 5.45 1.80 -5.09
C LEU A 24 6.27 1.24 -6.26
N HIS A 25 7.42 1.84 -6.55
CA HIS A 25 8.32 1.40 -7.62
C HIS A 25 8.96 0.02 -7.31
N ASP A 26 9.46 -0.19 -6.09
CA ASP A 26 10.01 -1.49 -5.69
C ASP A 26 8.95 -2.60 -5.75
N LEU A 27 7.69 -2.30 -5.38
CA LEU A 27 6.60 -3.24 -5.57
C LEU A 27 6.29 -3.48 -7.06
N ALA A 28 6.35 -2.45 -7.90
CA ALA A 28 6.14 -2.58 -9.34
C ALA A 28 7.18 -3.51 -9.97
N ASP A 29 8.47 -3.37 -9.61
CA ASP A 29 9.56 -4.22 -10.10
C ASP A 29 9.35 -5.69 -9.75
N ARG A 30 8.79 -5.96 -8.57
CA ARG A 30 8.52 -7.33 -8.10
C ARG A 30 7.21 -7.90 -8.64
N LEU A 31 6.17 -7.08 -8.80
CA LEU A 31 4.82 -7.54 -9.09
C LEU A 31 4.44 -7.42 -10.56
N THR A 32 5.26 -6.78 -11.39
CA THR A 32 5.04 -6.68 -12.84
C THR A 32 5.82 -7.79 -13.58
N PRO A 33 5.14 -8.67 -14.35
CA PRO A 33 5.83 -9.63 -15.20
C PRO A 33 6.63 -8.96 -16.32
N PRO A 34 7.78 -9.53 -16.74
CA PRO A 34 8.40 -10.75 -16.21
C PRO A 34 9.10 -10.50 -14.87
N SER A 35 8.74 -11.27 -13.85
CA SER A 35 9.32 -11.19 -12.50
C SER A 35 9.48 -12.58 -11.91
N ALA A 36 10.49 -12.76 -11.05
CA ALA A 36 10.72 -13.99 -10.29
C ALA A 36 9.72 -14.20 -9.13
N PHE A 37 8.85 -13.22 -8.86
CA PHE A 37 7.87 -13.32 -7.79
C PHE A 37 6.78 -14.36 -8.13
N PRO A 38 6.58 -15.40 -7.32
CA PRO A 38 5.78 -16.57 -7.72
C PRO A 38 4.26 -16.37 -7.57
N CYS A 39 3.80 -15.26 -6.97
CA CYS A 39 2.40 -15.10 -6.62
C CYS A 39 1.62 -14.33 -7.70
N THR A 40 0.94 -15.08 -8.58
CA THR A 40 0.07 -14.53 -9.63
C THR A 40 -1.11 -13.73 -9.08
N PHE A 41 -1.62 -14.07 -7.89
CA PHE A 41 -2.69 -13.32 -7.24
C PHE A 41 -2.25 -11.88 -6.94
N SER A 42 -1.11 -11.70 -6.27
CA SER A 42 -0.59 -10.37 -5.94
C SER A 42 -0.18 -9.58 -7.20
N GLN A 43 0.42 -10.24 -8.20
CA GLN A 43 0.70 -9.61 -9.49
C GLN A 43 -0.58 -9.08 -10.14
N ASN A 44 -1.66 -9.85 -10.12
CA ASN A 44 -2.95 -9.42 -10.66
C ASN A 44 -3.60 -8.31 -9.83
N ALA A 45 -3.50 -8.35 -8.50
CA ALA A 45 -4.00 -7.29 -7.64
C ALA A 45 -3.29 -5.96 -7.93
N PHE A 46 -1.97 -5.99 -8.01
CA PHE A 46 -1.15 -4.82 -8.36
C PHE A 46 -1.45 -4.30 -9.77
N ARG A 47 -1.50 -5.20 -10.77
CA ARG A 47 -1.87 -4.84 -12.15
C ARG A 47 -3.23 -4.15 -12.24
N ARG A 48 -4.17 -4.50 -11.35
CA ARG A 48 -5.52 -3.93 -11.31
C ARG A 48 -5.64 -2.71 -10.41
N GLY A 49 -4.56 -2.25 -9.76
CA GLY A 49 -4.60 -1.10 -8.86
C GLY A 49 -5.37 -1.37 -7.56
N LEU A 50 -5.46 -2.63 -7.12
CA LEU A 50 -6.23 -3.04 -5.94
C LEU A 50 -5.43 -3.02 -4.64
N VAL A 51 -4.14 -2.70 -4.70
CA VAL A 51 -3.30 -2.65 -3.50
C VAL A 51 -3.56 -1.34 -2.77
N GLU A 52 -3.64 -1.42 -1.45
CA GLU A 52 -3.78 -0.28 -0.57
C GLU A 52 -2.58 -0.17 0.36
N PHE A 53 -2.22 1.06 0.71
CA PHE A 53 -1.00 1.40 1.43
C PHE A 53 -1.31 2.10 2.74
N VAL A 54 -0.64 1.66 3.80
CA VAL A 54 -0.57 2.37 5.08
C VAL A 54 0.90 2.65 5.37
N PHE A 55 1.26 3.93 5.40
CA PHE A 55 2.61 4.36 5.71
C PHE A 55 2.70 4.86 7.16
N VAL A 56 3.76 4.46 7.85
CA VAL A 56 3.99 4.80 9.26
C VAL A 56 5.34 5.48 9.38
N ASP A 57 5.33 6.80 9.41
CA ASP A 57 6.55 7.63 9.41
C ASP A 57 7.34 7.60 10.73
N ARG A 58 6.72 7.16 11.82
CA ARG A 58 7.28 7.20 13.17
C ARG A 58 7.06 5.88 13.90
N LEU A 59 8.10 5.36 14.52
CA LEU A 59 8.04 4.13 15.33
C LEU A 59 7.82 4.37 16.82
N ASP A 60 7.37 5.57 17.19
CA ASP A 60 6.99 5.88 18.57
C ASP A 60 5.54 5.44 18.88
N ALA A 61 5.13 5.65 20.13
CA ALA A 61 3.79 5.28 20.59
C ALA A 61 2.67 5.94 19.76
N GLY A 62 2.89 7.14 19.21
CA GLY A 62 1.93 7.82 18.35
C GLY A 62 1.76 7.10 17.02
N GLY A 63 2.87 6.82 16.34
CA GLY A 63 2.85 6.10 15.06
C GLY A 63 2.34 4.67 15.19
N LEU A 64 2.68 3.96 16.27
CA LEU A 64 2.15 2.61 16.54
C LEU A 64 0.66 2.62 16.85
N SER A 65 0.17 3.59 17.62
CA SER A 65 -1.27 3.73 17.88
C SER A 65 -2.03 4.02 16.58
N GLN A 66 -1.43 4.79 15.67
CA GLN A 66 -2.00 5.08 14.36
C GLN A 66 -2.06 3.83 13.48
N LEU A 67 -0.95 3.08 13.38
CA LEU A 67 -0.91 1.81 12.66
C LEU A 67 -2.00 0.84 13.13
N ARG A 68 -2.22 0.73 14.44
CA ARG A 68 -3.28 -0.09 15.02
C ARG A 68 -4.68 0.34 14.53
N ALA A 69 -4.94 1.64 14.47
CA ALA A 69 -6.23 2.15 13.99
C ALA A 69 -6.44 1.82 12.50
N ASP A 70 -5.41 2.03 11.67
CA ASP A 70 -5.50 1.79 10.23
C ASP A 70 -5.63 0.29 9.91
N LEU A 71 -4.91 -0.58 10.63
CA LEU A 71 -5.11 -2.04 10.58
C LEU A 71 -6.53 -2.45 10.99
N GLY A 72 -7.09 -1.80 12.00
CA GLY A 72 -8.47 -2.02 12.43
C GLY A 72 -9.48 -1.71 11.32
N HIS A 73 -9.28 -0.62 10.58
CA HIS A 73 -10.11 -0.29 9.42
C HIS A 73 -9.99 -1.32 8.31
N TYR A 74 -8.78 -1.78 7.99
CA TYR A 74 -8.57 -2.83 7.00
C TYR A 74 -9.32 -4.12 7.37
N ILE A 75 -9.19 -4.58 8.62
CA ILE A 75 -9.88 -5.80 9.10
C ILE A 75 -11.40 -5.64 9.01
N ALA A 76 -11.93 -4.48 9.42
CA ALA A 76 -13.35 -4.21 9.35
C ALA A 76 -13.88 -4.21 7.91
N ALA A 77 -13.12 -3.66 6.95
CA ALA A 77 -13.47 -3.68 5.53
C ALA A 77 -13.40 -5.11 4.96
N ALA A 78 -12.35 -5.87 5.30
CA ALA A 78 -12.17 -7.25 4.85
C ALA A 78 -13.25 -8.20 5.40
N ALA A 79 -13.83 -7.93 6.56
CA ALA A 79 -14.94 -8.72 7.10
C ALA A 79 -16.25 -8.60 6.29
N LEU A 80 -16.35 -7.62 5.40
CA LEU A 80 -17.50 -7.40 4.52
C LEU A 80 -17.33 -8.01 3.13
N TRP A 81 -16.18 -8.66 2.87
CA TRP A 81 -15.89 -9.37 1.63
C TRP A 81 -16.17 -10.87 1.78
#